data_AF-A0A922XNC5-F1
#
_entry.id   AF-A0A922XNC5-F1
#
_cell.length_a   1.000
_cell.length_b   1.000
_cell.length_c   1.000
_cell.angle_alpha   90.00
_cell.angle_beta   90.00
_cell.angle_gamma   90.00
#
_symmetry.space_group_name_H-M   'P 1'
#
loop_
_entity.id
_entity.type
_entity.pdbx_description
1 polymer ?
#
loop_
_entity_poly.entity_id
_entity_poly.type
_entity_poly.pdbx_seq_one_letter_code
_entity_poly.pdbx_strand_id
1 'polypeptide(L)' 'MKKILVPTDFSKTASVALDSAFDIAKKSGADLIVLHVVEEVTNGSFNVEADVIYDNSEDR' A
#
# COMPACT_ATOMS: atom_id res chain seq x y z
N MET A 1 2.11 -19.58 14.93
CA MET A 1 1.97 -19.05 13.56
C MET A 1 3.22 -19.40 12.78
N LYS A 2 3.12 -19.86 11.53
CA LYS A 2 4.30 -20.22 10.72
C LYS A 2 4.69 -19.16 9.69
N LYS A 3 3.76 -18.30 9.28
CA LYS A 3 3.94 -17.29 8.23
C LYS A 3 3.15 -16.03 8.56
N ILE A 4 3.70 -14.86 8.23
CA ILE A 4 3.11 -13.54 8.36
C ILE A 4 3.15 -12.87 6.99
N LEU A 5 2.00 -12.43 6.48
CA LEU A 5 1.89 -11.68 5.22
C LEU A 5 1.72 -10.19 5.53
N VAL A 6 2.55 -9.36 4.92
CA VAL A 6 2.53 -7.90 5.05
C VAL A 6 2.32 -7.28 3.67
N PRO A 7 1.14 -6.72 3.37
CA PRO A 7 0.95 -5.91 2.18
C PRO A 7 1.73 -4.59 2.30
N THR A 8 2.25 -4.09 1.18
CA THR A 8 2.92 -2.80 1.10
C THR A 8 2.50 -2.06 -0.17
N ASP A 9 2.18 -0.79 0.00
CA ASP A 9 2.04 0.23 -1.05
C ASP A 9 3.25 1.18 -1.08
N PHE A 10 4.32 0.84 -0.35
CA PHE A 10 5.52 1.65 -0.12
C PHE A 10 5.30 2.97 0.62
N SER A 11 4.12 3.19 1.21
CA SER A 11 3.88 4.34 2.08
C SER A 11 4.70 4.26 3.37
N LYS A 12 4.87 5.41 4.02
CA LYS A 12 5.50 5.47 5.35
C LYS A 12 4.76 4.61 6.37
N THR A 13 3.43 4.55 6.28
CA THR A 13 2.59 3.73 7.16
C THR A 13 2.85 2.24 6.95
N ALA A 14 2.96 1.80 5.70
CA ALA A 14 3.32 0.42 5.38
C ALA A 14 4.71 0.05 5.91
N SER A 15 5.68 0.98 5.87
CA SER A 15 7.01 0.76 6.47
C SER A 15 6.94 0.51 7.98
N VAL A 16 6.14 1.27 8.72
CA VAL A 16 5.97 1.09 10.18
C VAL A 16 5.29 -0.26 10.50
N ALA A 17 4.32 -0.67 9.68
CA ALA A 17 3.68 -1.98 9.81
C ALA A 17 4.68 -3.12 9.54
N LEU A 18 5.57 -2.95 8.55
CA LEU A 18 6.62 -3.92 8.22
C LEU A 18 7.62 -4.09 9.37
N ASP A 19 8.07 -3.01 10.00
CA ASP A 19 8.99 -3.07 11.15
C ASP A 19 8.36 -3.86 12.32
N SER A 20 7.08 -3.61 12.59
CA SER A 20 6.34 -4.32 13.63
C SER A 20 6.19 -5.82 13.31
N ALA A 21 5.87 -6.15 12.06
CA ALA A 21 5.73 -7.53 11.62
C ALA A 21 7.07 -8.29 11.63
N PHE A 22 8.18 -7.61 11.34
CA PHE A 22 9.53 -8.16 11.43
C PHE A 22 9.86 -8.59 12.86
N ASP A 23 9.59 -7.75 13.85
CA ASP A 23 9.82 -8.07 15.26
C ASP A 23 9.01 -9.29 15.72
N ILE A 24 7.76 -9.41 15.25
CA ILE A 24 6.89 -10.56 15.54
C ILE A 24 7.45 -11.83 14.87
N ALA A 25 7.81 -11.74 13.59
CA ALA A 25 8.38 -12.86 12.82
C ALA A 25 9.65 -13.39 13.48
N LYS A 26 10.56 -12.49 13.85
CA LYS A 26 11.83 -12.82 14.53
C LYS A 26 11.61 -13.53 15.86
N LYS A 27 10.68 -13.05 16.69
CA LYS A 27 10.37 -13.66 18.01
C LYS A 27 9.66 -15.01 17.89
N SER A 28 8.86 -15.18 16.84
CA SER A 28 8.05 -16.40 16.65
C SER A 28 8.69 -17.45 15.75
N GLY A 29 9.84 -17.14 15.12
CA GLY A 29 10.46 -17.99 14.11
C GLY A 29 9.59 -18.19 12.88
N ALA A 30 8.74 -17.20 12.56
CA ALA A 30 7.84 -17.26 11.41
C ALA A 30 8.49 -16.67 10.15
N ASP A 31 8.09 -17.16 8.99
CA ASP A 31 8.45 -16.54 7.71
C ASP A 31 7.70 -15.21 7.57
N LEU A 32 8.41 -14.17 7.12
CA LEU A 32 7.81 -12.88 6.76
C LEU A 32 7.70 -12.79 5.23
N ILE A 33 6.48 -12.62 4.73
CA ILE A 33 6.18 -12.47 3.31
C ILE A 33 5.72 -11.05 3.07
N VAL A 34 6.41 -10.31 2.20
CA VAL A 34 6.02 -8.96 1.80
C VAL A 34 5.35 -9.02 0.43
N LEU A 35 4.18 -8.40 0.30
CA LEU A 35 3.37 -8.40 -0.91
C LEU A 35 3.11 -6.97 -1.38
N HIS A 36 3.48 -6.68 -2.63
CA HIS A 36 3.02 -5.48 -3.33
C HIS A 36 2.06 -5.90 -4.44
N VAL A 37 0.93 -5.22 -4.54
CA VAL A 37 -0.06 -5.46 -5.61
C VAL A 37 0.08 -4.35 -6.64
N VAL A 38 0.29 -4.73 -7.89
CA VAL A 38 0.25 -3.81 -9.03
C VAL A 38 -1.12 -3.95 -9.67
N GLU A 39 -1.88 -2.85 -9.71
CA GLU A 39 -3.18 -2.84 -10.37
C GLU A 39 -3.01 -2.83 -11.89
N GLU A 40 -3.71 -3.74 -12.57
CA GLU A 40 -3.79 -3.73 -14.03
C GLU A 40 -4.93 -2.81 -14.46
N VAL A 41 -4.63 -1.84 -15.32
CA VAL A 41 -5.65 -0.95 -15.87
C VAL A 41 -6.46 -1.74 -16.90
N THR A 42 -7.76 -1.93 -16.63
CA THR A 42 -8.69 -2.59 -17.55
C THR A 42 -9.68 -1.57 -18.14
N ASN A 43 -10.33 -1.91 -19.25
CA ASN A 43 -11.40 -1.09 -19.82
C ASN A 43 -12.58 -1.00 -18.82
N GLY A 44 -12.59 0.05 -18.00
CA GLY A 44 -13.55 0.25 -16.92
C GLY A 44 -12.93 0.56 -15.56
N SER A 45 -11.59 0.56 -15.44
CA SER A 45 -10.92 1.04 -14.22
C SER A 45 -11.04 2.57 -14.11
N PHE A 46 -11.48 3.07 -12.95
CA PHE A 46 -11.48 4.49 -12.61
C PHE A 46 -10.74 4.68 -11.28
N ASN A 47 -9.88 5.70 -11.21
CA ASN A 47 -9.17 6.05 -9.98
C ASN A 47 -10.17 6.62 -8.95
N VAL A 48 -10.23 6.04 -7.76
CA VAL A 48 -11.11 6.51 -6.66
C VAL A 48 -10.51 7.72 -5.93
N GLU A 49 -9.19 7.91 -6.03
CA GLU A 49 -8.55 9.17 -5.67
C GLU A 49 -8.88 10.22 -6.74
N ALA A 50 -9.97 10.94 -6.52
CA ALA A 50 -10.31 12.11 -7.32
C ALA A 50 -9.28 13.21 -7.04
N ASP A 51 -8.40 13.49 -8.00
CA ASP A 51 -7.75 14.79 -8.08
C ASP A 51 -8.86 15.84 -8.25
N VAL A 52 -9.01 16.73 -7.27
CA VAL A 52 -9.88 17.90 -7.43
C VAL A 52 -9.21 18.81 -8.45
N ILE A 53 -9.65 18.71 -9.70
CA ILE A 53 -9.31 19.71 -10.71
C ILE A 53 -10.05 20.99 -10.32
N TYR A 54 -9.32 21.95 -9.74
CA TYR A 54 -9.80 23.31 -9.64
C TYR A 54 -9.74 23.94 -11.03
N ASP A 55 -10.91 24.19 -11.62
CA ASP A 55 -11.04 25.04 -12.80
C ASP A 55 -10.84 26.49 -12.36
N ASN A 56 -9.59 26.98 -12.45
CA ASN A 56 -9.30 28.40 -12.31
C ASN A 56 -9.63 29.09 -13.64
N SER A 57 -10.92 29.19 -13.96
CA SER A 57 -11.42 30.08 -15.00
C SER A 57 -11.64 31.51 -14.46
N GLU A 58 -10.75 31.98 -13.59
CA GLU A 58 -10.62 33.40 -13.24
C GLU A 58 -9.43 33.96 -14.01
N ASP A 59 -9.64 34.23 -15.30
CA ASP A 59 -8.88 35.22 -16.07
C ASP A 59 -9.60 35.46 -17.40
N ARG A 60 -10.68 36.25 -17.34
CA ARG A 60 -11.23 37.01 -18.47
C ARG A 60 -11.60 38.41 -18.02
#